data_AF-W0BC39-F1
#
_entry.id   AF-W0BC39-F1
#
_cell.length_a   1.000
_cell.length_b   1.000
_cell.length_c   1.000
_cell.angle_alpha   90.00
_cell.angle_beta   90.00
_cell.angle_gamma   90.00
#
_symmetry.space_group_name_H-M   'P 1'
#
loop_
_entity.id
_entity.type
_entity.pdbx_description
1 polymer ?
#
loop_
_entity_poly.entity_id
_entity_poly.type
_entity_poly.pdbx_seq_one_letter_code
_entity_poly.pdbx_strand_id
1 'polypeptide(L)' 'MTITYQLFEAGFCKHCERMTLTTGRFKQCEYPALCALINHPERGYILFDTGYTQKFYHLTKKFPASLYRRLTPVF' A
#
# COMPACT_ATOMS: atom_id res chain seq x y z
N MET A 1 15.62 -16.70 19.74
CA MET A 1 15.13 -17.14 18.41
C MET A 1 15.07 -15.91 17.52
N THR A 2 15.74 -15.92 16.37
CA THR A 2 15.91 -14.71 15.55
C THR A 2 15.01 -14.78 14.33
N ILE A 3 14.17 -13.75 14.15
CA ILE A 3 13.37 -13.56 12.95
C ILE A 3 14.15 -12.63 12.02
N THR A 4 14.24 -12.99 10.75
CA THR A 4 14.81 -12.12 9.71
C THR A 4 13.70 -11.75 8.73
N TYR A 5 13.82 -10.59 8.09
CA TYR A 5 12.85 -10.13 7.12
C TYR A 5 13.49 -9.31 6.01
N GLN A 6 12.81 -9.25 4.87
CA GLN A 6 13.11 -8.35 3.77
C GLN A 6 11.87 -7.48 3.50
N LEU A 7 12.07 -6.17 3.41
CA LEU A 7 11.03 -5.24 2.98
C LEU A 7 11.12 -5.00 1.48
N PHE A 8 9.95 -4.92 0.85
CA PHE A 8 9.78 -4.55 -0.55
C PHE A 8 8.88 -3.33 -0.62
N GLU A 9 9.18 -2.42 -1.54
CA GLU A 9 8.22 -1.42 -1.99
C GLU A 9 7.59 -1.93 -3.29
N ALA A 10 6.29 -2.22 -3.23
CA ALA A 10 5.50 -2.80 -4.32
C ALA A 10 4.53 -1.76 -4.90
N GLY A 11 5.07 -0.59 -5.21
CA GLY A 11 4.34 0.58 -5.69
C GLY A 11 4.01 1.59 -4.59
N PHE A 12 3.21 2.59 -4.91
CA PHE A 12 2.76 3.61 -3.97
C PHE A 12 1.38 4.17 -4.33
N CYS A 13 0.62 4.65 -3.35
CA CYS A 13 -0.53 5.51 -3.62
C CYS A 13 -0.19 6.96 -3.41
N LYS A 14 -0.93 7.86 -4.06
CA LYS A 14 -0.92 9.28 -3.72
C LYS A 14 -2.16 9.65 -2.92
N HIS A 15 -2.00 10.37 -1.83
CA HIS A 15 -3.14 10.91 -1.09
C HIS A 15 -2.82 12.25 -0.44
N CYS A 16 -3.83 12.96 0.05
CA CYS A 16 -3.66 14.23 0.75
C CYS A 16 -3.04 14.00 2.14
N GLU A 17 -1.95 14.69 2.46
CA GLU A 17 -1.21 14.56 3.72
C GLU A 17 -2.09 14.78 4.95
N ARG A 18 -3.02 15.75 4.91
CA ARG A 18 -4.00 16.01 5.98
C ARG A 18 -4.93 14.82 6.26
N MET A 19 -5.16 13.94 5.28
CA MET A 19 -6.03 12.78 5.45
C MET A 19 -5.37 11.66 6.25
N THR A 20 -4.04 11.60 6.26
CA THR A 20 -3.28 10.58 7.01
C THR A 20 -2.65 11.13 8.28
N LEU A 21 -2.42 12.45 8.34
CA LEU A 21 -1.80 13.14 9.45
C LEU A 21 -2.63 14.36 9.84
N THR A 22 -3.10 14.40 11.09
CA THR A 22 -3.96 15.50 11.59
C THR A 22 -3.32 16.87 11.41
N THR A 23 -1.99 16.98 11.48
CA THR A 23 -1.23 18.22 11.25
C THR A 23 -0.71 18.40 9.83
N GLY A 24 -1.01 17.45 8.93
CA GLY A 24 -0.53 17.43 7.55
C GLY A 24 -1.03 18.60 6.69
N ARG A 25 -0.40 18.86 5.54
CA ARG A 25 -0.84 19.92 4.63
C ARG A 25 -1.96 19.41 3.73
N PHE A 26 -2.72 20.32 3.13
CA PHE A 26 -3.60 19.98 1.99
C PHE A 26 -2.76 19.84 0.71
N LYS A 27 -1.85 18.86 0.72
CA LYS A 27 -0.91 18.56 -0.36
C LYS A 27 -0.91 17.06 -0.63
N GLN A 28 -0.79 16.69 -1.90
CA GLN A 28 -0.64 15.31 -2.31
C GLN A 28 0.78 14.78 -1.99
N CYS A 29 0.83 13.62 -1.34
CA CYS A 29 2.06 12.91 -0.95
C CYS A 29 2.01 11.46 -1.43
N GLU A 30 3.18 10.84 -1.58
CA GLU A 30 3.32 9.43 -1.93
C GLU A 30 3.42 8.57 -0.67
N TYR A 31 2.74 7.41 -0.68
CA TYR A 31 2.69 6.45 0.41
C TYR A 31 3.06 5.07 -0.15
N PRO A 32 4.25 4.53 0.19
CA PRO A 32 4.73 3.26 -0.36
C PRO A 32 3.88 2.09 0.12
N ALA A 33 3.57 1.17 -0.78
CA ALA A 33 2.95 -0.11 -0.47
C ALA A 33 4.04 -1.10 -0.06
N LEU A 34 4.25 -1.23 1.25
CA LEU A 34 5.29 -2.10 1.79
C LEU A 34 4.81 -3.55 1.88
N CYS A 35 5.62 -4.48 1.40
CA CYS A 35 5.45 -5.92 1.64
C CYS A 35 6.63 -6.43 2.45
N ALA A 36 6.41 -7.45 3.29
CA ALA A 36 7.49 -8.07 4.05
C ALA A 36 7.55 -9.59 3.77
N LEU A 37 8.71 -10.09 3.39
CA LEU A 37 9.00 -11.51 3.43
C LEU A 37 9.71 -11.82 4.75
N ILE A 38 9.00 -12.48 5.65
CA ILE A 38 9.47 -12.83 6.98
C ILE A 38 9.95 -14.29 6.95
N ASN A 39 11.18 -14.53 7.35
CA ASN A 39 11.73 -15.88 7.49
C ASN A 39 11.64 -16.32 8.96
N HIS A 40 10.64 -17.16 9.28
CA HIS A 40 10.42 -17.69 10.62
C HIS A 40 11.03 -19.10 10.76
N PRO A 41 11.87 -19.37 11.79
CA PRO A 41 12.62 -20.63 11.88
C PRO A 41 11.76 -21.89 11.88
N GLU A 42 10.60 -21.85 12.54
CA GLU A 42 9.69 -23.00 12.66
C GLU A 42 8.49 -22.98 11.70
N ARG A 43 8.19 -21.82 11.12
CA ARG A 43 6.96 -21.61 10.32
C ARG A 43 7.26 -21.41 8.84
N GLY A 44 8.55 -21.32 8.48
CA GLY A 44 9.00 -21.03 7.12
C GLY A 44 8.79 -19.57 6.74
N TYR A 45 8.71 -19.33 5.44
CA TYR A 45 8.47 -18.00 4.89
C TYR A 45 7.01 -17.57 5.06
N ILE A 46 6.83 -16.37 5.59
CA ILE A 46 5.54 -15.70 5.72
C ILE A 46 5.60 -14.43 4.88
N LEU A 47 4.72 -14.31 3.91
CA LEU A 47 4.53 -13.09 3.14
C LEU A 47 3.45 -12.23 3.81
N PHE A 48 3.80 -11.02 4.20
CA PHE A 48 2.88 -10.02 4.75
C PHE A 48 2.67 -8.90 3.73
N ASP A 49 1.40 -8.69 3.37
CA ASP A 49 0.94 -7.83 2.26
C ASP A 49 1.51 -8.22 0.88
N THR A 50 0.95 -7.65 -0.19
CA THR A 50 1.30 -7.99 -1.59
C THR A 50 1.31 -6.79 -2.55
N GLY A 51 1.10 -5.58 -2.03
CA GLY A 51 1.18 -4.36 -2.83
C GLY A 51 0.01 -4.16 -3.78
N TYR A 52 0.22 -3.37 -4.83
CA TYR A 52 -0.82 -3.01 -5.78
C TYR A 52 -0.88 -3.95 -7.00
N THR A 53 -2.07 -4.00 -7.61
CA THR A 53 -2.32 -4.75 -8.85
C THR A 53 -3.05 -3.88 -9.87
N GLN A 54 -2.77 -4.08 -11.16
CA GLN A 54 -3.51 -3.43 -12.25
C GLN A 54 -5.03 -3.70 -12.19
N LYS A 55 -5.44 -4.81 -11.54
CA LYS A 55 -6.86 -5.11 -11.30
C LYS A 55 -7.56 -4.05 -10.45
N PHE A 56 -6.85 -3.31 -9.61
CA PHE A 56 -7.40 -2.20 -8.82
C PHE A 56 -8.17 -1.23 -9.73
N TYR A 57 -7.55 -0.81 -10.83
CA TYR A 57 -8.15 0.13 -11.76
C TYR A 57 -9.36 -0.44 -12.51
N HIS A 58 -9.34 -1.74 -12.81
CA HIS A 58 -10.48 -2.41 -13.43
C HIS A 58 -11.68 -2.50 -12.48
N LEU A 59 -11.43 -2.91 -11.23
CA LEU A 59 -12.48 -3.16 -10.24
C LEU A 59 -13.06 -1.85 -9.69
N THR A 60 -12.28 -0.77 -9.66
CA THR A 60 -12.71 0.55 -9.17
C THR A 60 -13.21 1.49 -10.29
N LYS A 61 -13.51 0.97 -11.48
CA LYS A 61 -13.90 1.81 -12.63
C LYS A 61 -15.27 2.49 -12.50
N LYS A 62 -16.19 1.93 -11.71
CA LYS A 62 -17.59 2.41 -11.57
C LYS A 62 -17.81 3.09 -10.22
N PHE A 63 -18.81 3.96 -10.17
CA PHE A 63 -19.28 4.56 -8.92
C PHE A 63 -19.81 3.47 -7.97
N PRO A 64 -19.55 3.54 -6.65
CA PRO A 64 -18.82 4.61 -5.94
C PRO A 64 -17.30 4.44 -5.89
N ALA A 65 -16.78 3.24 -6.18
CA ALA A 65 -15.35 2.93 -6.07
C ALA A 65 -14.45 3.81 -6.97
N SER A 66 -14.98 4.36 -8.06
CA SER A 66 -14.28 5.33 -8.91
C SER A 66 -13.96 6.65 -8.22
N LEU A 67 -14.67 7.02 -7.16
CA LEU A 67 -14.28 8.15 -6.31
C LEU A 67 -13.01 7.81 -5.52
N TYR A 68 -12.98 6.64 -4.88
CA TYR A 68 -11.83 6.17 -4.11
C TYR A 68 -10.56 6.16 -4.98
N ARG A 69 -10.57 5.51 -6.15
CA ARG A 69 -9.37 5.46 -7.01
C ARG A 69 -8.87 6.84 -7.48
N ARG A 70 -9.76 7.84 -7.59
CA ARG A 70 -9.38 9.21 -7.99
C ARG A 70 -8.77 9.97 -6.82
N LEU A 71 -9.23 9.73 -5.60
CA LEU A 71 -8.68 10.31 -4.38
C LEU A 71 -7.36 9.65 -3.95
N THR A 72 -7.18 8.36 -4.29
CA THR A 72 -6.01 7.55 -3.97
C THR A 72 -5.47 6.80 -5.19
N PRO A 73 -4.98 7.49 -6.24
CA PRO A 73 -4.38 6.79 -7.39
C PRO A 73 -3.14 6.00 -6.96
N VAL A 74 -2.92 4.84 -7.58
CA VAL A 74 -1.84 3.89 -7.26
C VAL A 74 -0.89 3.69 -8.43
N PHE A 75 0.40 3.53 -8.17
CA PHE A 75 1.45 3.43 -9.18
C PHE A 75 2.35 2.23 -8.89
#